data_AF-A0A2E7MU41-F1
#
_entry.id   AF-A0A2E7MU41-F1
#
_cell.length_a   1.000
_cell.length_b   1.000
_cell.length_c   1.000
_cell.angle_alpha   90.00
_cell.angle_beta   90.00
_cell.angle_gamma   90.00
#
_symmetry.space_group_name_H-M   'P 1'
#
loop_
_entity.id
_entity.type
_entity.pdbx_description
1 polymer ?
#
loop_
_entity_poly.entity_id
_entity_poly.type
_entity_poly.pdbx_seq_one_letter_code
_entity_poly.pdbx_strand_id
1 'polypeptide(L)'
;MLSKRQFAQKFENRRKSTVSVGIVFLMITSTWLGLISTLNQEYEVETKLVDADPLSLSEAQSTDQGGQGEWNGGMPPQYGLQMHDALWDLSWADPGAMYGHVDDLSALSLDPGYGLMLEESGADDHDNDGIDDLNDLDDDNDGIYDLLERFDGCYGTDPYDHDNDGIQDHLDWDDDNDGILEGPIDYATLESQGLDPRNVSMHRFV
;
A
#
# COMPACT_ATOMS: atom_id res chain seq x y z
N MET A 1 -26.17 62.40 54.65
CA MET A 1 -24.73 62.54 54.99
C MET A 1 -24.15 61.13 55.10
N LEU A 2 -23.25 60.72 54.20
CA LEU A 2 -22.65 59.37 54.29
C LEU A 2 -21.78 59.29 55.56
N SER A 3 -21.91 58.18 56.30
CA SER A 3 -21.15 57.95 57.52
C SER A 3 -19.65 57.87 57.20
N LYS A 4 -18.78 58.40 58.07
CA LYS A 4 -17.31 58.40 57.91
C LYS A 4 -16.75 57.01 57.56
N ARG A 5 -17.41 55.93 58.00
CA ARG A 5 -17.07 54.54 57.65
C ARG A 5 -17.30 54.19 56.17
N GLN A 6 -18.39 54.68 55.57
CA GLN A 6 -18.71 54.42 54.15
C GLN A 6 -17.74 55.14 53.21
N PHE A 7 -17.23 56.31 53.62
CA PHE A 7 -16.25 57.07 52.85
C PHE A 7 -14.87 56.37 52.85
N ALA A 8 -14.43 55.87 54.01
CA ALA A 8 -13.19 55.08 54.13
C ALA A 8 -13.24 53.79 53.31
N GLN A 9 -14.36 53.06 53.36
CA GLN A 9 -14.55 51.83 52.59
C GLN A 9 -14.54 52.07 51.07
N LYS A 10 -15.12 53.20 50.62
CA LYS A 10 -15.09 53.60 49.19
C LYS A 10 -13.66 53.94 48.72
N PHE A 11 -12.84 54.56 49.58
CA PHE A 11 -11.43 54.83 49.27
C PHE A 11 -10.60 53.55 49.20
N GLU A 12 -10.78 52.61 50.14
CA GLU A 12 -10.07 51.34 50.09
C GLU A 12 -10.45 50.50 48.87
N ASN A 13 -11.75 50.44 48.52
CA ASN A 13 -12.20 49.71 47.32
C ASN A 13 -11.67 50.35 46.03
N ARG A 14 -11.59 51.69 45.96
CA ARG A 14 -10.93 52.39 44.84
C ARG A 14 -9.44 52.07 44.77
N ARG A 15 -8.73 52.05 45.90
CA ARG A 15 -7.30 51.69 45.96
C ARG A 15 -7.04 50.24 45.52
N LYS A 16 -7.89 49.29 45.93
CA LYS A 16 -7.82 47.88 45.50
C LYS A 16 -8.09 47.74 44.00
N SER A 17 -9.09 48.44 43.47
CA SER A 17 -9.43 48.45 42.04
C SER A 17 -8.32 49.06 41.18
N THR A 18 -7.66 50.14 41.61
CA THR A 18 -6.54 50.71 40.85
C THR A 18 -5.31 49.82 40.85
N VAL A 19 -5.03 49.12 41.97
CA VAL A 19 -3.90 48.18 42.07
C VAL A 19 -4.15 46.94 41.22
N SER A 20 -5.37 46.39 41.22
CA SER A 20 -5.69 45.22 40.39
C SER A 20 -5.63 45.53 38.91
N VAL A 21 -6.10 46.71 38.47
CA VAL A 21 -6.00 47.15 37.07
C VAL A 21 -4.55 47.36 36.65
N GLY A 22 -3.70 47.94 37.53
CA GLY A 22 -2.27 48.10 37.25
C GLY A 22 -1.54 46.77 37.08
N ILE A 23 -1.88 45.76 37.89
CA ILE A 23 -1.29 44.41 37.79
C ILE A 23 -1.72 43.71 36.49
N VAL A 24 -3.00 43.82 36.09
CA VAL A 24 -3.50 43.25 34.83
C VAL A 24 -2.84 43.92 33.63
N PHE A 25 -2.69 45.24 33.65
CA PHE A 25 -1.98 45.96 32.60
C PHE A 25 -0.53 45.50 32.48
N LEU A 26 0.17 45.30 33.60
CA LEU A 26 1.54 44.81 33.63
C LEU A 26 1.63 43.40 32.99
N MET A 27 0.71 42.48 33.35
CA MET A 27 0.66 41.14 32.76
C MET A 27 0.43 41.13 31.24
N ILE A 28 -0.39 42.06 30.72
CA ILE A 28 -0.65 42.19 29.27
C ILE A 28 0.59 42.75 28.57
N THR A 29 1.24 43.76 29.14
CA THR A 29 2.45 44.35 28.53
C THR A 29 3.64 43.39 28.53
N SER A 30 3.77 42.51 29.54
CA SER A 30 4.84 41.51 29.58
C SER A 30 4.69 40.43 28.51
N THR A 31 3.46 40.00 28.22
CA THR A 31 3.20 39.04 27.13
C THR A 31 3.44 39.66 25.75
N TRP A 32 3.14 40.97 25.61
CA TRP A 32 3.36 41.68 24.36
C TRP A 32 4.85 41.91 24.04
N LEU A 33 5.69 42.20 25.05
CA LEU A 33 7.14 42.32 24.84
C LEU A 33 7.81 41.00 24.39
N GLY A 34 7.33 39.86 24.88
CA GLY A 34 7.86 38.54 24.49
C GLY A 34 7.66 38.23 23.00
N LEU A 35 6.50 38.61 22.46
CA LEU A 35 6.18 38.42 21.04
C LEU A 35 7.01 39.30 20.10
N ILE A 36 7.43 40.50 20.53
CA ILE A 36 8.27 41.38 19.70
C ILE A 36 9.70 40.82 19.56
N SER A 37 10.19 40.10 20.58
CA SER A 37 11.49 39.42 20.53
C SER A 37 11.51 38.25 19.54
N THR A 38 10.38 37.55 19.37
CA THR A 38 10.29 36.40 18.45
C THR A 38 10.09 36.82 16.99
N LEU A 39 9.55 38.02 16.75
CA LEU A 39 9.29 38.52 15.39
C LEU A 39 10.52 39.19 14.74
N ASN A 40 11.56 39.53 15.51
CA ASN A 40 12.80 40.13 15.02
C ASN A 40 13.97 39.13 14.93
N GLN A 41 13.73 37.84 15.17
CA GLN A 41 14.72 36.80 14.87
C GLN A 41 14.53 36.35 13.42
N GLU A 42 15.15 37.08 12.50
CA GLU A 42 15.51 36.51 11.20
C GLU A 42 16.53 35.40 11.46
N TYR A 43 16.06 34.15 11.49
CA TYR A 43 16.95 33.00 11.35
C TYR A 43 17.40 32.96 9.89
N GLU A 44 18.55 33.54 9.58
CA GLU A 44 19.25 33.18 8.35
C GLU A 44 19.70 31.73 8.47
N VAL A 45 18.95 30.83 7.85
CA VAL A 45 19.38 29.44 7.67
C VAL A 45 20.49 29.48 6.61
N GLU A 46 21.75 29.43 7.06
CA GLU A 46 22.90 29.27 6.16
C GLU A 46 22.83 27.86 5.54
N THR A 47 22.19 27.74 4.38
CA THR A 47 22.16 26.50 3.62
C THR A 47 23.51 26.33 2.92
N LYS A 48 24.42 25.59 3.55
CA LYS A 48 25.66 25.17 2.90
C LYS A 48 25.38 23.91 2.08
N LEU A 49 25.53 24.01 0.76
CA LEU A 49 25.60 22.82 -0.09
C LEU A 49 26.89 22.08 0.27
N VAL A 50 26.74 20.84 0.72
CA VAL A 50 27.84 19.91 0.97
C VAL A 50 27.76 18.88 -0.15
N ASP A 51 28.86 18.68 -0.87
CA ASP A 51 29.00 17.53 -1.76
C ASP A 51 28.90 16.29 -0.88
N ALA A 52 27.73 15.65 -0.90
CA ALA A 52 27.54 14.36 -0.28
C ALA A 52 28.05 13.29 -1.25
N ASP A 53 28.80 12.32 -0.74
CA ASP A 53 29.11 11.12 -1.50
C ASP A 53 27.78 10.49 -2.00
N PRO A 54 27.76 9.91 -3.22
CA PRO A 54 26.56 9.27 -3.74
C PRO A 54 26.05 8.26 -2.71
N LEU A 55 24.74 8.26 -2.47
CA LEU A 55 24.10 7.36 -1.51
C LEU A 55 24.51 5.93 -1.86
N SER A 56 25.34 5.33 -1.01
CA SER A 56 25.68 3.91 -1.14
C SER A 56 24.44 3.09 -0.78
N LEU A 57 24.19 2.02 -1.53
CA LEU A 57 23.16 1.02 -1.22
C LEU A 57 23.19 0.70 0.27
N SER A 58 22.02 0.76 0.92
CA SER A 58 21.92 0.31 2.30
C SER A 58 22.18 -1.20 2.35
N GLU A 59 22.68 -1.74 3.47
CA GLU A 59 22.93 -3.19 3.61
C GLU A 59 21.68 -4.06 3.39
N ALA A 60 20.48 -3.46 3.32
CA ALA A 60 19.22 -4.13 3.04
C ALA A 60 18.81 -4.13 1.55
N GLN A 61 19.48 -3.37 0.67
CA GLN A 61 19.20 -3.40 -0.77
C GLN A 61 19.93 -4.57 -1.43
N SER A 62 19.18 -5.55 -1.96
CA SER A 62 19.72 -6.74 -2.63
C SER A 62 20.18 -6.46 -4.07
N THR A 63 19.68 -5.40 -4.71
CA THR A 63 20.04 -4.98 -6.07
C THR A 63 19.95 -3.46 -6.23
N ASP A 64 20.56 -2.93 -7.29
CA ASP A 64 20.44 -1.52 -7.68
C ASP A 64 19.02 -1.27 -8.22
N GLN A 65 18.20 -0.56 -7.44
CA GLN A 65 16.89 -0.13 -7.90
C GLN A 65 17.10 1.02 -8.87
N GLY A 66 16.91 0.80 -10.18
CA GLY A 66 16.97 1.88 -11.16
C GLY A 66 16.02 3.03 -10.79
N GLY A 67 16.40 4.27 -11.08
CA GLY A 67 15.58 5.46 -10.79
C GLY A 67 16.04 6.29 -9.58
N GLN A 68 17.06 5.84 -8.85
CA GLN A 68 17.87 6.71 -7.98
C GLN A 68 18.75 7.59 -8.89
N GLY A 69 18.15 8.63 -9.46
CA GLY A 69 18.84 9.57 -10.33
C GLY A 69 20.13 10.09 -9.68
N GLU A 70 21.17 10.29 -10.48
CA GLU A 70 22.39 10.93 -10.00
C GLU A 70 22.05 12.32 -9.45
N TRP A 71 22.82 12.81 -8.47
CA TRP A 71 22.66 14.15 -7.89
C TRP A 71 22.62 15.29 -8.93
N ASN A 72 23.13 15.05 -10.14
CA ASN A 72 23.08 15.96 -11.29
C ASN A 72 21.88 15.75 -12.24
N GLY A 73 20.85 15.00 -11.82
CA GLY A 73 19.65 14.73 -12.62
C GLY A 73 19.86 13.78 -13.80
N GLY A 74 21.01 13.10 -13.85
CA GLY A 74 21.28 12.07 -14.84
C GLY A 74 20.60 10.76 -14.42
N MET A 75 19.54 10.38 -15.12
CA MET A 75 19.11 8.99 -15.11
C MET A 75 20.25 8.18 -15.76
N PRO A 76 20.75 7.10 -15.14
CA PRO A 76 21.71 6.24 -15.81
C PRO A 76 21.09 5.78 -17.14
N PRO A 77 21.87 5.71 -18.23
CA PRO A 77 21.37 5.23 -19.50
C PRO A 77 20.99 3.77 -19.33
N GLN A 78 19.71 3.52 -19.08
CA GLN A 78 19.17 2.18 -19.06
C GLN A 78 19.18 1.68 -20.52
N TYR A 79 20.11 0.77 -20.80
CA TYR A 79 20.16 0.07 -22.07
C TYR A 79 19.09 -1.03 -22.03
N GLY A 80 17.90 -0.73 -22.53
CA GLY A 80 16.86 -1.74 -22.71
C GLY A 80 15.45 -1.16 -22.68
N LEU A 81 14.81 -1.15 -23.86
CA LEU A 81 13.37 -1.01 -24.11
C LEU A 81 12.68 0.26 -23.56
N GLN A 82 11.59 0.62 -24.21
CA GLN A 82 10.80 1.80 -23.88
C GLN A 82 10.21 1.57 -22.48
N MET A 83 10.61 2.38 -21.50
CA MET A 83 10.09 2.28 -20.13
C MET A 83 8.56 2.28 -20.16
N HIS A 84 7.95 1.28 -19.52
CA HIS A 84 6.50 1.15 -19.48
C HIS A 84 5.85 2.34 -18.75
N ASP A 85 4.65 2.74 -19.16
CA ASP A 85 3.94 3.90 -18.58
C ASP A 85 3.69 3.69 -17.07
N ALA A 86 3.51 2.44 -16.62
CA ALA A 86 3.37 2.05 -15.22
C ALA A 86 4.49 2.55 -14.28
N LEU A 87 5.69 2.81 -14.81
CA LEU A 87 6.84 3.23 -14.00
C LEU A 87 6.83 4.73 -13.67
N TRP A 88 6.09 5.55 -14.42
CA TRP A 88 6.15 7.03 -14.31
C TRP A 88 4.78 7.70 -14.25
N ASP A 89 3.74 7.08 -14.80
CA ASP A 89 2.38 7.60 -14.75
C ASP A 89 1.64 7.02 -13.54
N LEU A 90 1.47 7.84 -12.50
CA LEU A 90 0.70 7.48 -11.30
C LEU A 90 -0.78 7.20 -11.60
N SER A 91 -1.31 7.67 -12.73
CA SER A 91 -2.68 7.40 -13.15
C SER A 91 -2.82 6.14 -14.01
N TRP A 92 -1.71 5.52 -14.39
CA TRP A 92 -1.75 4.25 -15.10
C TRP A 92 -2.25 3.16 -14.15
N ALA A 93 -3.15 2.33 -14.67
CA ALA A 93 -3.62 1.11 -14.05
C ALA A 93 -3.89 0.11 -15.16
N ASP A 94 -3.55 -1.15 -14.91
CA ASP A 94 -3.94 -2.25 -15.79
C ASP A 94 -5.47 -2.47 -15.67
N PRO A 95 -6.25 -2.38 -16.77
CA PRO A 95 -7.67 -2.70 -16.76
C PRO A 95 -7.98 -4.14 -16.34
N GLY A 96 -7.10 -5.09 -16.67
CA GLY A 96 -7.25 -6.52 -16.38
C GLY A 96 -7.18 -6.80 -14.89
N ALA A 97 -6.43 -6.00 -14.11
CA ALA A 97 -6.22 -6.25 -12.68
C ALA A 97 -7.54 -6.30 -11.89
N MET A 98 -8.56 -5.55 -12.33
CA MET A 98 -9.91 -5.58 -11.75
C MET A 98 -10.63 -6.93 -11.93
N TYR A 99 -10.21 -7.72 -12.91
CA TYR A 99 -10.80 -9.00 -13.32
C TYR A 99 -9.92 -10.18 -12.95
N GLY A 100 -8.98 -10.01 -12.02
CA GLY A 100 -8.13 -11.12 -11.58
C GLY A 100 -6.86 -11.30 -12.39
N HIS A 101 -6.56 -10.56 -13.46
CA HIS A 101 -5.36 -10.88 -14.28
C HIS A 101 -4.59 -9.65 -14.77
N VAL A 102 -3.44 -9.87 -15.42
CA VAL A 102 -2.64 -8.81 -16.04
C VAL A 102 -2.84 -8.79 -17.55
N ASP A 103 -3.50 -7.74 -18.09
CA ASP A 103 -3.67 -7.57 -19.54
C ASP A 103 -2.36 -7.14 -20.22
N ASP A 104 -1.62 -6.22 -19.59
CA ASP A 104 -0.40 -5.65 -20.17
C ASP A 104 0.86 -6.30 -19.59
N LEU A 105 1.21 -7.47 -20.15
CA LEU A 105 2.41 -8.22 -19.76
C LEU A 105 3.72 -7.44 -19.94
N SER A 106 3.73 -6.35 -20.71
CA SER A 106 4.92 -5.49 -20.81
C SER A 106 5.23 -4.77 -19.49
N ALA A 107 4.24 -4.63 -18.60
CA ALA A 107 4.42 -4.21 -17.22
C ALA A 107 5.16 -5.26 -16.37
N LEU A 108 5.00 -6.55 -16.68
CA LEU A 108 5.65 -7.68 -15.98
C LEU A 108 7.00 -8.08 -16.59
N SER A 109 7.40 -7.48 -17.72
CA SER A 109 8.67 -7.76 -18.38
C SER A 109 9.87 -7.18 -17.60
N LEU A 110 10.07 -7.69 -16.38
CA LEU A 110 11.29 -7.59 -15.62
C LEU A 110 12.33 -8.49 -16.32
N ASP A 111 13.58 -8.04 -16.35
CA ASP A 111 14.70 -8.64 -17.08
C ASP A 111 14.63 -10.19 -17.16
N PRO A 112 14.78 -10.82 -18.34
CA PRO A 112 14.64 -12.27 -18.55
C PRO A 112 15.50 -13.17 -17.63
N GLY A 113 16.44 -12.62 -16.87
CA GLY A 113 17.14 -13.33 -15.78
C GLY A 113 16.29 -13.63 -14.54
N TYR A 114 15.18 -12.90 -14.32
CA TYR A 114 14.33 -13.05 -13.13
C TYR A 114 13.31 -14.17 -13.22
N GLY A 115 13.08 -14.73 -14.41
CA GLY A 115 12.11 -15.80 -14.60
C GLY A 115 12.33 -17.04 -13.72
N LEU A 116 13.57 -17.34 -13.33
CA LEU A 116 13.88 -18.46 -12.42
C LEU A 116 13.56 -18.16 -10.94
N MET A 117 13.32 -16.90 -10.60
CA MET A 117 13.05 -16.45 -9.23
C MET A 117 11.56 -16.16 -8.99
N LEU A 118 10.70 -16.41 -9.98
CA LEU A 118 9.25 -16.31 -9.85
C LEU A 118 8.73 -17.50 -9.03
N GLU A 119 7.70 -17.24 -8.23
CA GLU A 119 7.07 -18.25 -7.38
C GLU A 119 6.11 -19.11 -8.19
N GLU A 120 5.30 -18.52 -9.07
CA GLU A 120 4.50 -19.24 -10.07
C GLU A 120 5.22 -19.47 -11.42
N SER A 121 4.62 -20.37 -12.20
CA SER A 121 5.09 -20.89 -13.47
C SER A 121 4.06 -20.57 -14.55
N GLY A 122 4.49 -20.01 -15.69
CA GLY A 122 3.58 -19.79 -16.82
C GLY A 122 3.23 -21.06 -17.61
N ALA A 123 3.38 -22.24 -17.01
CA ALA A 123 3.03 -23.53 -17.61
C ALA A 123 1.77 -24.14 -16.98
N ASP A 124 1.35 -23.61 -15.85
CA ASP A 124 0.20 -24.02 -15.06
C ASP A 124 -0.90 -22.93 -15.20
N ASP A 125 -2.15 -23.33 -14.98
CA ASP A 125 -3.39 -22.55 -15.19
C ASP A 125 -4.42 -23.21 -14.26
N HIS A 126 -4.49 -22.75 -13.01
CA HIS A 126 -5.16 -23.48 -11.94
C HIS A 126 -6.68 -23.43 -12.04
N ASP A 127 -7.30 -22.32 -12.40
CA ASP A 127 -8.75 -22.20 -12.58
C ASP A 127 -9.24 -22.56 -14.00
N ASN A 128 -8.31 -22.78 -14.94
CA ASN A 128 -8.59 -23.12 -16.33
C ASN A 128 -9.42 -22.04 -17.06
N ASP A 129 -9.25 -20.77 -16.70
CA ASP A 129 -9.86 -19.62 -17.39
C ASP A 129 -9.10 -19.24 -18.69
N GLY A 130 -7.91 -19.81 -18.87
CA GLY A 130 -7.04 -19.65 -20.04
C GLY A 130 -5.94 -18.61 -19.86
N ILE A 131 -5.76 -18.10 -18.65
CA ILE A 131 -4.65 -17.25 -18.21
C ILE A 131 -3.69 -18.16 -17.42
N ASP A 132 -2.40 -18.06 -17.70
CA ASP A 132 -1.42 -18.83 -16.92
C ASP A 132 -1.21 -18.18 -15.55
N ASP A 133 -1.01 -18.98 -14.50
CA ASP A 133 -0.89 -18.50 -13.10
C ASP A 133 0.14 -17.37 -12.93
N LEU A 134 1.18 -17.35 -13.77
CA LEU A 134 2.19 -16.29 -13.70
C LEU A 134 1.63 -14.90 -14.06
N ASN A 135 0.57 -14.86 -14.87
CA ASN A 135 -0.11 -13.65 -15.33
C ASN A 135 -1.52 -13.51 -14.75
N ASP A 136 -2.00 -14.52 -14.06
CA ASP A 136 -3.15 -14.45 -13.19
C ASP A 136 -2.78 -13.74 -11.87
N LEU A 137 -3.79 -13.17 -11.22
CA LEU A 137 -3.69 -12.56 -9.89
C LEU A 137 -4.65 -13.25 -8.90
N ASP A 138 -5.46 -14.20 -9.38
CA ASP A 138 -6.51 -14.94 -8.67
C ASP A 138 -6.53 -16.37 -9.25
N ASP A 139 -5.48 -17.14 -8.96
CA ASP A 139 -5.15 -18.46 -9.56
C ASP A 139 -6.30 -19.47 -9.47
N ASP A 140 -7.19 -19.35 -8.47
CA ASP A 140 -8.34 -20.23 -8.26
C ASP A 140 -9.70 -19.51 -8.40
N ASN A 141 -9.73 -18.25 -8.84
CA ASN A 141 -10.95 -17.49 -9.16
C ASN A 141 -12.03 -17.47 -8.07
N ASP A 142 -11.63 -17.59 -6.81
CA ASP A 142 -12.51 -17.54 -5.66
C ASP A 142 -12.97 -16.09 -5.36
N GLY A 143 -12.31 -15.11 -6.00
CA GLY A 143 -12.54 -13.68 -5.90
C GLY A 143 -11.60 -12.95 -4.94
N ILE A 144 -10.51 -13.58 -4.50
CA ILE A 144 -9.48 -13.06 -3.60
C ILE A 144 -8.13 -13.20 -4.28
N TYR A 145 -7.42 -12.08 -4.48
CA TYR A 145 -6.12 -12.15 -5.12
C TYR A 145 -5.09 -13.00 -4.34
N ASP A 146 -4.23 -13.76 -5.03
CA ASP A 146 -3.21 -14.64 -4.43
C ASP A 146 -2.31 -13.91 -3.44
N LEU A 147 -2.00 -12.65 -3.77
CA LEU A 147 -1.18 -11.80 -2.91
C LEU A 147 -1.86 -11.52 -1.57
N LEU A 148 -3.18 -11.38 -1.54
CA LEU A 148 -3.91 -11.18 -0.30
C LEU A 148 -3.95 -12.48 0.50
N GLU A 149 -4.33 -13.57 -0.14
CA GLU A 149 -4.40 -14.92 0.42
C GLU A 149 -3.09 -15.35 1.08
N ARG A 150 -1.97 -15.20 0.38
CA ARG A 150 -0.65 -15.60 0.89
C ARG A 150 -0.20 -14.81 2.12
N PHE A 151 -0.84 -13.67 2.41
CA PHE A 151 -0.46 -12.76 3.50
C PHE A 151 -1.58 -12.41 4.51
N ASP A 152 -2.81 -12.92 4.35
CA ASP A 152 -3.92 -12.61 5.24
C ASP A 152 -3.88 -13.41 6.57
N GLY A 153 -3.18 -14.55 6.55
CA GLY A 153 -3.02 -15.46 7.70
C GLY A 153 -4.21 -16.38 7.95
N CYS A 154 -5.18 -16.42 7.03
CA CYS A 154 -6.15 -17.48 6.92
C CYS A 154 -5.51 -18.69 6.22
N TYR A 155 -6.03 -19.88 6.46
CA TYR A 155 -5.52 -21.13 5.86
C TYR A 155 -6.52 -21.75 4.89
N GLY A 156 -7.70 -21.13 4.75
CA GLY A 156 -8.75 -21.59 3.84
C GLY A 156 -9.17 -20.47 2.90
N THR A 157 -8.16 -19.81 2.38
CA THR A 157 -8.10 -18.78 1.33
C THR A 157 -6.65 -18.86 0.85
N ASP A 158 -6.20 -20.07 0.56
CA ASP A 158 -4.87 -20.30 -0.02
C ASP A 158 -5.09 -20.25 -1.52
N PRO A 159 -4.16 -19.73 -2.35
CA PRO A 159 -4.40 -19.54 -3.80
C PRO A 159 -4.70 -20.82 -4.62
N TYR A 160 -4.75 -21.96 -3.94
CA TYR A 160 -5.02 -23.27 -4.48
C TYR A 160 -6.10 -23.95 -3.60
N ASP A 161 -7.14 -23.21 -3.18
CA ASP A 161 -8.28 -23.63 -2.32
C ASP A 161 -9.58 -23.03 -2.88
N HIS A 162 -9.99 -23.54 -4.04
CA HIS A 162 -10.98 -22.94 -4.95
C HIS A 162 -12.37 -22.70 -4.31
N ASP A 163 -12.76 -23.48 -3.28
CA ASP A 163 -14.02 -23.31 -2.54
C ASP A 163 -13.86 -22.70 -1.12
N ASN A 164 -12.63 -22.36 -0.72
CA ASN A 164 -12.27 -21.82 0.59
C ASN A 164 -12.67 -22.69 1.80
N ASP A 165 -12.67 -24.02 1.67
CA ASP A 165 -12.99 -24.91 2.77
C ASP A 165 -11.79 -25.23 3.69
N GLY A 166 -10.58 -24.82 3.28
CA GLY A 166 -9.33 -25.05 3.99
C GLY A 166 -8.63 -26.35 3.62
N ILE A 167 -9.04 -27.00 2.54
CA ILE A 167 -8.40 -28.17 1.95
C ILE A 167 -7.90 -27.76 0.57
N GLN A 168 -6.60 -27.54 0.45
CA GLN A 168 -5.97 -27.25 -0.85
C GLN A 168 -6.40 -28.27 -1.92
N ASP A 169 -6.68 -27.80 -3.13
CA ASP A 169 -7.20 -28.54 -4.29
C ASP A 169 -6.48 -29.87 -4.54
N HIS A 170 -5.15 -29.89 -4.40
CA HIS A 170 -4.36 -31.11 -4.58
C HIS A 170 -4.67 -32.23 -3.56
N LEU A 171 -5.36 -31.90 -2.46
CA LEU A 171 -5.85 -32.80 -1.41
C LEU A 171 -7.38 -32.92 -1.36
N ASP A 172 -8.10 -32.00 -1.98
CA ASP A 172 -9.55 -32.05 -2.08
C ASP A 172 -9.99 -32.99 -3.22
N TRP A 173 -11.25 -33.38 -3.26
CA TRP A 173 -11.83 -34.28 -4.25
C TRP A 173 -12.97 -33.62 -5.04
N ASP A 174 -13.37 -32.43 -4.67
CA ASP A 174 -14.54 -31.66 -5.14
C ASP A 174 -14.18 -30.17 -5.00
N ASP A 175 -13.13 -29.75 -5.71
CA ASP A 175 -12.35 -28.55 -5.42
C ASP A 175 -13.21 -27.26 -5.50
N ASP A 176 -14.25 -27.24 -6.34
CA ASP A 176 -15.21 -26.12 -6.45
C ASP A 176 -16.56 -26.37 -5.71
N ASN A 177 -16.69 -27.51 -5.02
CA ASN A 177 -17.86 -27.96 -4.28
C ASN A 177 -19.17 -27.98 -5.08
N ASP A 178 -19.08 -28.18 -6.40
CA ASP A 178 -20.25 -28.27 -7.27
C ASP A 178 -20.95 -29.66 -7.19
N GLY A 179 -20.31 -30.62 -6.52
CA GLY A 179 -20.79 -31.98 -6.30
C GLY A 179 -20.31 -32.98 -7.36
N ILE A 180 -19.38 -32.60 -8.22
CA ILE A 180 -18.62 -33.43 -9.15
C ILE A 180 -17.26 -33.72 -8.53
N LEU A 181 -16.79 -34.97 -8.63
CA LEU A 181 -15.47 -35.32 -8.10
C LEU A 181 -14.40 -35.28 -9.20
N GLU A 182 -13.21 -34.79 -8.87
CA GLU A 182 -12.11 -34.49 -9.81
C GLU A 182 -11.33 -35.71 -10.28
N GLY A 183 -11.95 -36.89 -10.15
CA GLY A 183 -11.44 -38.18 -10.62
C GLY A 183 -11.53 -38.36 -12.13
N PRO A 184 -11.51 -39.60 -12.66
CA PRO A 184 -11.75 -39.84 -14.08
C PRO A 184 -13.14 -39.36 -14.51
N ILE A 185 -13.20 -38.15 -15.04
CA ILE A 185 -14.44 -37.47 -15.42
C ILE A 185 -14.91 -37.93 -16.81
N ASP A 186 -16.17 -38.35 -16.92
CA ASP A 186 -16.85 -38.49 -18.21
C ASP A 186 -17.48 -37.14 -18.58
N TYR A 187 -16.64 -36.24 -19.11
CA TYR A 187 -17.02 -34.88 -19.51
C TYR A 187 -18.28 -34.88 -20.38
N ALA A 188 -18.38 -35.80 -21.35
CA ALA A 188 -19.53 -35.85 -22.26
C ALA A 188 -20.84 -36.20 -21.54
N THR A 189 -20.77 -37.08 -20.54
CA THR A 189 -21.94 -37.42 -19.72
C THR A 189 -22.36 -36.27 -18.80
N LEU A 190 -21.41 -35.58 -18.16
CA LEU A 190 -21.71 -34.49 -17.22
C LEU A 190 -22.18 -33.21 -17.94
N GLU A 191 -21.53 -32.83 -19.04
CA GLU A 191 -22.01 -31.73 -19.90
C GLU A 191 -23.44 -31.99 -20.42
N SER A 192 -23.78 -33.26 -20.72
CA SER A 192 -25.13 -33.62 -21.16
C SER A 192 -26.19 -33.46 -20.06
N GLN A 193 -25.77 -33.44 -18.79
CA GLN A 193 -26.61 -33.18 -17.62
C GLN A 193 -26.69 -31.69 -17.28
N GLY A 194 -25.94 -30.84 -18.00
CA GLY A 194 -25.86 -29.40 -17.77
C GLY A 194 -24.98 -29.03 -16.58
N LEU A 195 -24.08 -29.93 -16.18
CA LEU A 195 -23.01 -29.68 -15.23
C LEU A 195 -21.79 -29.10 -15.97
N ASP A 196 -20.89 -28.44 -15.25
CA ASP A 196 -19.68 -27.85 -15.82
C ASP A 196 -18.41 -28.58 -15.36
N PRO A 197 -18.16 -29.80 -15.88
CA PRO A 197 -17.01 -30.62 -15.46
C PRO A 197 -15.65 -30.04 -15.85
N ARG A 198 -15.59 -28.83 -16.43
CA ARG A 198 -14.37 -28.17 -16.88
C ARG A 198 -13.98 -26.98 -16.01
N ASN A 199 -14.87 -26.56 -15.11
CA ASN A 199 -14.59 -25.62 -14.04
C ASN A 199 -13.92 -26.36 -12.88
N VAL A 200 -12.84 -27.08 -13.19
CA VAL A 200 -12.15 -27.97 -12.25
C VAL A 200 -10.71 -27.53 -12.20
N SER A 201 -10.14 -27.41 -11.01
CA SER A 201 -8.77 -26.94 -10.91
C SER A 201 -7.78 -28.02 -11.39
N MET A 202 -6.69 -27.60 -12.05
CA MET A 202 -5.82 -28.53 -12.77
C MET A 202 -4.90 -29.41 -11.88
N HIS A 203 -4.94 -29.25 -10.55
CA HIS A 203 -3.93 -29.81 -9.64
C HIS A 203 -3.85 -31.33 -9.53
N ARG A 204 -4.79 -32.08 -10.12
CA ARG A 204 -4.73 -33.56 -10.08
C ARG A 204 -3.78 -34.14 -11.13
N PHE A 205 -2.48 -34.09 -10.85
CA PHE A 205 -1.46 -34.82 -11.60
C PHE A 205 -1.81 -36.32 -11.70
N VAL A 206 -2.00 -36.81 -12.94
CA VAL A 206 -2.21 -38.24 -13.26
C VAL A 206 -0.89 -38.98 -13.48
#